data_AF-A0A7C8F1K5-F1
#
_entry.id   AF-A0A7C8F1K5-F1
#
_cell.length_a   1.000
_cell.length_b   1.000
_cell.length_c   1.000
_cell.angle_alpha   90.00
_cell.angle_beta   90.00
_cell.angle_gamma   90.00
#
_symmetry.space_group_name_H-M   'P 1'
#
loop_
_entity.id
_entity.type
_entity.pdbx_description
1 polymer ?
#
loop_
_entity_poly.entity_id
_entity_poly.type
_entity_poly.pdbx_seq_one_letter_code
_entity_poly.pdbx_strand_id
1 'polypeptide(L)' 'MPVISRFYGIIIFMNYNEHEPPHFHARYGEQEVIVGITSGIVTGQMSNTKLRSKSDE' A
#
# COMPACT_ATOMS: atom_id res chain seq x y z
N MET A 1 5.67 6.70 -11.90
CA MET A 1 5.41 5.70 -10.84
C MET A 1 6.42 4.56 -10.94
N PRO A 2 7.54 4.61 -10.20
CA PRO A 2 8.34 3.42 -9.96
C PRO A 2 7.53 2.38 -9.16
N VAL A 3 7.53 1.14 -9.64
CA VAL A 3 7.02 -0.02 -8.89
C VAL A 3 8.14 -0.56 -8.03
N ILE A 4 7.88 -0.72 -6.74
CA ILE A 4 8.86 -1.17 -5.75
C ILE A 4 8.86 -2.69 -5.66
N SER A 5 7.67 -3.30 -5.59
CA SER A 5 7.53 -4.75 -5.48
C SER A 5 6.17 -5.22 -5.99
N ARG A 6 6.09 -6.53 -6.30
CA ARG A 6 4.87 -7.21 -6.72
C ARG A 6 4.80 -8.59 -6.08
N PHE A 7 3.72 -8.90 -5.37
CA PHE A 7 3.52 -10.20 -4.73
C PHE A 7 2.03 -10.46 -4.48
N TYR A 8 1.58 -11.71 -4.55
CA TYR A 8 0.18 -12.12 -4.30
C TYR A 8 -0.89 -11.31 -5.08
N GLY A 9 -0.53 -10.78 -6.25
CA GLY A 9 -1.39 -9.91 -7.07
C GLY A 9 -1.45 -8.45 -6.61
N ILE A 10 -0.72 -8.08 -5.56
CA ILE A 10 -0.61 -6.72 -5.03
C ILE A 10 0.59 -6.03 -5.70
N ILE A 11 0.39 -4.79 -6.12
CA ILE A 11 1.43 -3.92 -6.66
C ILE A 11 1.73 -2.84 -5.63
N ILE A 12 2.99 -2.77 -5.18
CA ILE A 12 3.48 -1.71 -4.30
C ILE A 12 4.22 -0.69 -5.15
N PHE A 13 3.80 0.57 -5.09
CA PHE A 13 4.41 1.65 -5.85
C PHE A 13 4.44 2.95 -5.05
N MET A 14 5.35 3.84 -5.43
CA MET A 14 5.38 5.21 -4.92
C MET A 14 5.22 6.16 -6.11
N ASN A 15 4.38 7.18 -5.94
CA ASN A 15 4.26 8.26 -6.91
C ASN A 15 5.25 9.36 -6.56
N TYR A 16 6.17 9.64 -7.47
CA TYR A 16 7.20 10.66 -7.27
C TYR A 16 6.65 12.10 -7.28
N ASN A 17 5.37 12.31 -7.62
CA ASN A 17 4.73 13.62 -7.58
C ASN A 17 3.85 13.83 -6.34
N GLU A 18 3.62 12.78 -5.53
CA GLU A 18 2.86 12.89 -4.30
C GLU A 18 3.84 13.06 -3.14
N HIS A 19 3.81 14.24 -2.52
CA HIS A 19 4.79 14.66 -1.53
C HIS A 19 4.10 15.15 -0.26
N GLU A 20 4.31 14.34 0.79
CA GLU A 20 3.98 14.54 2.21
C GLU A 20 2.58 14.14 2.70
N PRO A 21 2.48 13.40 3.82
CA PRO A 21 3.55 12.65 4.50
C PRO A 21 4.05 11.47 3.64
N PRO A 22 5.26 10.92 3.90
CA PRO A 22 5.78 9.76 3.15
C PRO A 22 4.83 8.57 3.19
N HIS A 23 4.42 8.08 2.02
CA HIS A 23 3.49 6.97 1.88
C HIS A 23 3.83 6.12 0.65
N PHE A 24 3.34 4.88 0.63
CA PHE A 24 3.30 4.05 -0.56
C PHE A 24 1.87 3.61 -0.86
N HIS A 25 1.63 3.24 -2.11
CA HIS A 25 0.34 2.72 -2.56
C HIS A 25 0.43 1.21 -2.68
N ALA A 26 -0.64 0.53 -2.26
CA ALA A 26 -0.83 -0.89 -2.47
C ALA A 26 -2.12 -1.11 -3.26
N ARG A 27 -2.00 -1.67 -4.47
CA ARG A 27 -3.14 -1.90 -5.37
C ARG A 27 -3.36 -3.38 -5.66
N TYR A 28 -4.61 -3.83 -5.59
CA TYR A 28 -5.07 -5.18 -5.93
C TYR A 28 -6.34 -5.10 -6.79
N GLY A 29 -6.20 -5.39 -8.09
CA GLY A 29 -7.30 -5.16 -9.04
C GLY A 29 -7.71 -3.69 -9.06
N GLU A 30 -8.98 -3.42 -8.75
CA GLU A 30 -9.56 -2.06 -8.65
C GLU A 30 -9.45 -1.47 -7.23
N GLN A 31 -8.96 -2.24 -6.26
CA GLN A 31 -8.82 -1.83 -4.87
C GLN A 31 -7.46 -1.17 -4.64
N GLU A 32 -7.44 -0.07 -3.91
CA GLU A 32 -6.22 0.66 -3.61
C GLU A 32 -6.25 1.24 -2.19
N VAL A 33 -5.11 1.14 -1.51
CA VAL A 33 -4.86 1.81 -0.24
C VAL A 33 -3.55 2.57 -0.28
N ILE A 34 -3.50 3.62 0.53
CA ILE A 34 -2.31 4.40 0.81
C ILE A 34 -1.87 4.04 2.24
N VAL A 35 -0.59 3.74 2.41
CA VAL A 35 0.00 3.38 3.70
C VAL A 35 1.07 4.40 4.05
N GLY A 36 0.87 5.11 5.17
CA GLY A 36 1.89 6.00 5.72
C GLY A 36 3.10 5.21 6.20
N ILE A 37 4.30 5.56 5.72
CA ILE A 37 5.53 4.82 6.03
C ILE A 37 5.84 4.88 7.53
N THR A 38 5.73 6.07 8.12
CA THR A 38 6.04 6.28 9.55
C THR A 38 4.88 5.90 10.46
N SER A 39 3.64 6.21 10.07
CA SER A 39 2.47 6.06 10.94
C SER A 39 1.83 4.67 10.84
N GLY A 40 2.04 3.94 9.75
CA GLY A 40 1.32 2.71 9.44
C GLY A 40 -0.18 2.92 9.16
N ILE A 41 -0.66 4.17 9.14
CA ILE A 41 -2.06 4.47 8.88
C ILE A 41 -2.39 4.06 7.44
N VAL A 42 -3.46 3.30 7.31
CA VAL A 42 -3.98 2.84 6.02
C VAL A 42 -5.24 3.63 5.69
N THR A 43 -5.29 4.24 4.50
CA THR A 43 -6.47 4.91 3.96
C THR A 43 -6.84 4.32 2.60
N GLY A 44 -8.12 4.38 2.23
CA GLY A 44 -8.62 3.80 0.97
C GLY A 44 -9.44 2.53 1.19
N GLN A 45 -9.56 1.70 0.15
CA GLN A 45 -10.41 0.51 0.16
C GLN A 45 -9.65 -0.70 -0.35
N MET A 46 -9.57 -1.73 0.49
CA MET A 46 -9.08 -3.05 0.12
C MET A 46 -9.79 -4.11 0.96
N SER A 47 -10.00 -5.29 0.39
CA SER A 47 -10.68 -6.39 1.09
C SER A 47 -9.91 -6.81 2.35
N ASN A 48 -10.61 -7.01 3.48
CA ASN A 48 -10.00 -7.31 4.78
C ASN A 48 -9.07 -8.54 4.76
N THR A 49 -9.37 -9.56 3.95
CA THR A 49 -8.51 -10.73 3.79
C THR A 49 -7.11 -10.37 3.27
N LYS A 50 -7.00 -9.28 2.49
CA LYS A 50 -5.75 -8.80 1.87
C LYS A 50 -5.04 -7.73 2.72
N LEU A 51 -5.76 -7.05 3.61
CA LEU A 51 -5.20 -6.07 4.54
C LEU A 51 -4.60 -6.68 5.81
N ARG A 52 -4.75 -7.99 6.05
CA ARG A 52 -4.19 -8.63 7.25
C ARG A 52 -2.66 -8.53 7.25
N SER A 53 -2.11 -7.70 8.13
CA SER A 53 -0.75 -7.84 8.58
C SER A 53 -0.66 -9.15 9.38
N LYS A 54 0.23 -10.06 8.97
CA LYS A 54 0.71 -11.09 9.89
C LYS A 54 1.64 -10.39 10.86
N SER A 55 1.10 -9.92 11.97
CA SER A 55 1.90 -9.51 13.14
C SER A 55 2.32 -10.77 13.88
N ASP A 56 3.19 -11.57 13.28
CA ASP A 56 3.79 -12.75 13.91
C ASP A 56 5.22 -12.86 13.37
N GLU A 57 6.13 -12.08 13.96
CA GLU A 57 7.44 -12.47 14.53
C GLU A 57 8.13 -11.23 15.14
#